data_AF-A0A3N5EQP4-F1
#
_entry.id   AF-A0A3N5EQP4-F1
#
_cell.length_a   1.000
_cell.length_b   1.000
_cell.length_c   1.000
_cell.angle_alpha   90.00
_cell.angle_beta   90.00
_cell.angle_gamma   90.00
#
_symmetry.space_group_name_H-M   'P 1'
#
loop_
_entity.id
_entity.type
_entity.pdbx_description
1 polymer ?
#
loop_
_entity_poly.entity_id
_entity_poly.type
_entity_poly.pdbx_seq_one_letter_code
_entity_poly.pdbx_strand_id
1 'polypeptide(L)'
;MDIEKVIKYWIETSDDDFETMMAMFETKRFNWSLFVGHLMIEKLLKAYYVKSKQDIPPFIHNLLRLAELAEMGMTDEQKVFFVTVTAFNINARYDDYKLSFQKKCTLEYTTKWIYELKTQRLWIKELILQ
;
A
#
# COMPACT_ATOMS: atom_id res chain seq x y z
N MET A 1 0.94 16.97 -19.13
CA MET A 1 0.67 16.48 -17.77
C MET A 1 1.67 17.15 -16.86
N ASP A 2 1.23 17.83 -15.81
CA ASP A 2 2.13 18.42 -14.83
C ASP A 2 2.57 17.32 -13.86
N ILE A 3 3.76 16.76 -14.12
CA ILE A 3 4.27 15.56 -13.44
C ILE A 3 4.36 15.80 -11.94
N GLU A 4 4.85 16.97 -11.52
CA GLU A 4 4.97 17.33 -10.10
C GLU A 4 3.61 17.38 -9.41
N LYS A 5 2.60 17.96 -10.07
CA LYS A 5 1.22 17.96 -9.53
C LYS A 5 0.65 16.56 -9.41
N VAL A 6 0.91 15.67 -10.36
CA VAL A 6 0.43 14.27 -10.31
C VAL A 6 1.12 13.50 -9.18
N ILE A 7 2.43 13.64 -9.03
CA ILE A 7 3.20 13.03 -7.92
C ILE A 7 2.66 13.53 -6.59
N LYS A 8 2.50 14.86 -6.45
CA LYS A 8 1.98 15.48 -5.22
C LYS A 8 0.58 14.97 -4.87
N TYR A 9 -0.32 14.90 -5.85
CA TYR A 9 -1.67 14.35 -5.67
C TYR A 9 -1.65 12.93 -5.11
N TRP A 10 -0.80 12.05 -5.65
CA TRP A 10 -0.69 10.67 -5.16
C TRP A 10 -0.10 10.59 -3.76
N ILE A 11 0.86 11.45 -3.42
CA ILE A 11 1.42 11.52 -2.06
C ILE A 11 0.36 12.01 -1.07
N GLU A 12 -0.34 13.11 -1.37
CA GLU A 12 -1.36 13.68 -0.48
C GLU A 12 -2.51 12.69 -0.24
N THR A 13 -3.02 12.09 -1.31
CA THR A 13 -4.08 11.07 -1.18
C THR A 13 -3.61 9.77 -0.51
N SER A 14 -2.31 9.48 -0.53
CA SER A 14 -1.74 8.39 0.28
C SER A 14 -1.62 8.78 1.76
N ASP A 15 -1.37 10.05 2.07
CA ASP A 15 -1.29 10.53 3.44
C ASP A 15 -2.68 10.49 4.11
N ASP A 16 -3.73 10.83 3.38
CA ASP A 16 -5.12 10.65 3.83
C ASP A 16 -5.48 9.18 4.10
N ASP A 17 -5.03 8.26 3.23
CA ASP A 17 -5.22 6.81 3.44
C ASP A 17 -4.47 6.34 4.69
N PHE A 18 -3.29 6.88 4.97
CA PHE A 18 -2.54 6.54 6.17
C PHE A 18 -3.31 6.90 7.45
N GLU A 19 -3.86 8.11 7.52
CA GLU A 19 -4.69 8.53 8.66
C GLU A 19 -5.94 7.66 8.78
N THR A 20 -6.58 7.34 7.66
CA THR A 20 -7.75 6.45 7.62
C THR A 20 -7.40 5.04 8.11
N MET A 21 -6.26 4.48 7.68
CA MET A 21 -5.75 3.18 8.13
C MET A 21 -5.58 3.16 9.65
N MET A 22 -5.00 4.22 10.22
CA MET A 22 -4.78 4.35 11.66
C MET A 22 -6.11 4.45 12.42
N ALA A 23 -7.07 5.25 11.96
CA ALA A 23 -8.39 5.35 12.56
C ALA A 23 -9.16 4.00 12.56
N MET A 24 -9.04 3.22 11.47
CA MET A 24 -9.61 1.87 11.40
C MET A 24 -8.94 0.93 12.39
N PHE A 25 -7.63 1.05 12.59
CA PHE A 25 -6.89 0.25 13.57
C PHE A 25 -7.34 0.57 15.01
N GLU A 26 -7.45 1.85 15.36
CA GLU A 26 -7.89 2.32 16.68
C GLU A 26 -9.31 1.86 17.02
N THR A 27 -10.20 1.87 16.02
CA THR A 27 -11.57 1.36 16.16
C THR A 27 -11.68 -0.17 16.05
N LYS A 28 -10.54 -0.88 16.04
CA LYS A 28 -10.42 -2.35 15.98
C LYS A 28 -11.00 -2.98 14.70
N ARG A 29 -11.14 -2.19 13.63
CA ARG A 29 -11.53 -2.66 12.28
C ARG A 29 -10.30 -3.11 11.52
N PHE A 30 -9.69 -4.19 12.00
CA PHE A 30 -8.36 -4.62 11.58
C PHE A 30 -8.24 -4.99 10.10
N ASN A 31 -9.19 -5.76 9.56
CA ASN A 31 -9.22 -6.10 8.14
C ASN A 31 -9.32 -4.85 7.25
N TRP A 32 -10.15 -3.87 7.64
CA TRP A 32 -10.28 -2.58 6.96
C TRP A 32 -9.01 -1.75 7.06
N SER A 33 -8.34 -1.77 8.21
CA SER A 33 -7.05 -1.12 8.37
C SER A 33 -6.02 -1.66 7.37
N LEU A 34 -5.88 -2.99 7.26
CA LEU A 34 -4.96 -3.60 6.28
C LEU A 34 -5.34 -3.33 4.83
N PHE A 35 -6.64 -3.27 4.52
CA PHE A 35 -7.14 -2.88 3.21
C PHE A 35 -6.76 -1.45 2.84
N VAL A 36 -6.95 -0.50 3.75
CA VAL A 36 -6.55 0.90 3.51
C VAL A 36 -5.02 1.02 3.43
N GLY A 37 -4.29 0.25 4.22
CA GLY A 37 -2.83 0.15 4.11
C GLY A 37 -2.35 -0.30 2.72
N HIS A 38 -3.10 -1.19 2.06
CA HIS A 38 -2.84 -1.53 0.67
C HIS A 38 -3.04 -0.34 -0.27
N LEU A 39 -4.15 0.41 -0.15
CA LEU A 39 -4.43 1.58 -0.99
C LEU A 39 -3.36 2.67 -0.83
N MET A 40 -2.95 2.92 0.41
CA MET A 40 -1.85 3.82 0.74
C MET A 40 -0.58 3.46 -0.03
N ILE A 41 -0.12 2.20 0.06
CA ILE A 41 1.08 1.75 -0.67
C ILE A 41 0.87 1.80 -2.19
N GLU A 42 -0.30 1.44 -2.71
CA GLU A 42 -0.64 1.52 -4.14
C GLU A 42 -0.44 2.94 -4.67
N LYS A 43 -0.97 3.95 -3.96
CA LYS A 43 -0.85 5.36 -4.36
C LYS A 43 0.60 5.83 -4.36
N LEU A 44 1.41 5.44 -3.37
CA LEU A 44 2.85 5.78 -3.37
C LEU A 44 3.61 5.12 -4.53
N LEU A 45 3.30 3.87 -4.84
CA LEU A 45 3.90 3.20 -6.00
C LEU A 45 3.51 3.87 -7.32
N LYS A 46 2.28 4.39 -7.42
CA LYS A 46 1.85 5.20 -8.57
C LYS A 46 2.59 6.54 -8.64
N ALA A 47 2.83 7.21 -7.51
CA ALA A 47 3.67 8.40 -7.46
C ALA A 47 5.10 8.10 -7.94
N TYR A 48 5.69 7.01 -7.44
CA TYR A 48 7.02 6.56 -7.85
C TYR A 48 7.07 6.19 -9.34
N TYR A 49 6.06 5.49 -9.87
CA TYR A 49 5.96 5.19 -11.29
C TYR A 49 5.99 6.44 -12.14
N VAL A 50 5.16 7.44 -11.81
CA VAL A 50 5.09 8.72 -12.54
C VAL A 50 6.45 9.42 -12.50
N LYS A 51 7.14 9.40 -11.36
CA LYS A 51 8.50 9.94 -11.25
C LYS A 51 9.49 9.22 -12.16
N SER A 52 9.54 7.89 -12.10
CA SER A 52 10.55 7.09 -12.80
C SER A 52 10.29 6.98 -14.30
N LYS A 53 9.02 6.94 -14.72
CA LYS A 53 8.62 6.71 -16.12
C LYS A 53 8.12 7.94 -16.85
N GLN A 54 7.78 9.01 -16.12
CA GLN A 54 7.14 10.22 -16.66
C GLN A 54 5.86 9.93 -17.46
N ASP A 55 5.17 8.84 -17.10
CA ASP A 55 3.98 8.35 -17.79
C ASP A 55 2.86 8.03 -16.79
N ILE A 56 1.66 7.79 -17.33
CA ILE A 56 0.47 7.44 -16.56
C ILE A 56 0.66 6.04 -15.96
N PRO A 57 0.48 5.87 -14.64
CA PRO A 57 0.62 4.58 -14.01
C PRO A 57 -0.47 3.62 -14.52
N PRO A 58 -0.14 2.33 -14.73
CA PRO A 58 -1.11 1.36 -15.19
C PRO A 58 -2.24 1.16 -14.17
N PHE A 59 -3.45 0.91 -14.67
CA PHE A 59 -4.64 0.67 -13.86
C PHE A 59 -4.68 -0.77 -13.32
N ILE A 60 -3.70 -1.11 -12.47
CA ILE A 60 -3.58 -2.41 -11.81
C ILE A 60 -3.45 -2.22 -10.30
N HIS A 61 -3.80 -3.26 -9.55
CA HIS A 61 -3.74 -3.26 -8.07
C HIS A 61 -2.66 -4.18 -7.50
N ASN A 62 -1.88 -4.84 -8.36
CA ASN A 62 -0.80 -5.70 -7.90
C ASN A 62 0.43 -4.83 -7.58
N LEU A 63 0.76 -4.71 -6.29
CA LEU A 63 1.82 -3.82 -5.81
C LEU A 63 3.19 -4.24 -6.32
N LEU A 64 3.49 -5.54 -6.34
CA LEU A 64 4.76 -6.03 -6.85
C LEU A 64 4.90 -5.68 -8.33
N ARG A 65 3.84 -5.89 -9.11
CA ARG A 65 3.83 -5.58 -10.53
C ARG A 65 3.97 -4.08 -10.79
N LEU A 66 3.34 -3.23 -9.99
CA LEU A 66 3.52 -1.77 -10.08
C LEU A 66 4.98 -1.37 -9.84
N ALA A 67 5.60 -1.91 -8.79
CA ALA A 67 6.99 -1.63 -8.46
C ALA A 67 7.97 -2.13 -9.54
N GLU A 68 7.74 -3.32 -10.10
CA GLU A 68 8.51 -3.87 -11.22
C GLU A 68 8.39 -2.98 -12.48
N LEU A 69 7.18 -2.57 -12.84
CA LEU A 69 6.95 -1.71 -14.01
C LEU A 69 7.56 -0.31 -13.82
N ALA A 70 7.70 0.14 -12.58
CA ALA A 70 8.40 1.36 -12.23
C ALA A 70 9.94 1.19 -12.16
N GLU A 71 10.46 -0.02 -12.40
CA GLU A 71 11.88 -0.39 -12.25
C GLU A 71 12.45 -0.06 -10.86
N MET A 72 11.61 -0.22 -9.83
CA MET A 72 12.02 -0.02 -8.44
C MET A 72 13.03 -1.09 -8.03
N GLY A 73 14.18 -0.65 -7.51
CA GLY A 73 15.13 -1.55 -6.85
C GLY A 73 14.54 -2.10 -5.55
N MET A 74 14.32 -3.41 -5.48
CA MET A 74 13.67 -4.07 -4.34
C MET A 74 14.50 -5.25 -3.83
N THR A 75 14.53 -5.42 -2.51
CA THR A 75 15.01 -6.67 -1.87
C THR A 75 13.95 -7.77 -1.99
N ASP A 76 14.34 -9.02 -1.71
CA ASP A 76 13.39 -10.14 -1.74
C ASP A 76 12.33 -10.02 -0.63
N GLU A 77 12.67 -9.46 0.53
CA GLU A 77 11.73 -9.16 1.60
C GLU A 77 10.67 -8.15 1.15
N GLN A 78 11.06 -7.12 0.38
CA GLN A 78 10.13 -6.13 -0.15
C GLN A 78 9.19 -6.73 -1.20
N LYS A 79 9.68 -7.65 -2.03
CA LYS A 79 8.82 -8.39 -2.97
C LYS A 79 7.77 -9.21 -2.22
N VAL A 80 8.17 -9.94 -1.18
CA VAL A 80 7.26 -10.71 -0.31
C VAL A 80 6.25 -9.79 0.37
N PHE A 81 6.68 -8.63 0.85
CA PHE A 81 5.80 -7.61 1.41
C PHE A 81 4.74 -7.18 0.40
N PHE A 82 5.11 -6.78 -0.81
CA PHE A 82 4.16 -6.31 -1.82
C PHE A 82 3.17 -7.38 -2.26
N VAL A 83 3.59 -8.64 -2.39
CA VAL A 83 2.69 -9.76 -2.67
C VAL A 83 1.69 -9.92 -1.52
N THR A 84 2.16 -9.88 -0.29
CA THR A 84 1.30 -10.10 0.89
C THR A 84 0.29 -8.96 1.06
N VAL A 85 0.72 -7.71 0.91
CA VAL A 85 -0.17 -6.54 1.01
C VAL A 85 -1.17 -6.50 -0.16
N THR A 86 -0.77 -6.95 -1.36
CA THR A 86 -1.71 -7.14 -2.47
C THR A 86 -2.83 -8.13 -2.11
N ALA A 87 -2.53 -9.19 -1.36
CA ALA A 87 -3.54 -10.14 -0.91
C ALA A 87 -4.55 -9.53 0.07
N PHE A 88 -4.17 -8.52 0.87
CA PHE A 88 -5.11 -7.80 1.75
C PHE A 88 -6.23 -7.11 0.96
N ASN A 89 -5.92 -6.59 -0.22
CA ASN A 89 -6.91 -5.98 -1.10
C ASN A 89 -8.04 -6.95 -1.48
N ILE A 90 -7.67 -8.20 -1.79
CA ILE A 90 -8.65 -9.21 -2.21
C ILE A 90 -9.39 -9.74 -0.99
N ASN A 91 -8.64 -10.18 0.03
CA ASN A 91 -9.19 -10.90 1.18
C ASN A 91 -10.04 -10.03 2.10
N ALA A 92 -9.79 -8.71 2.16
CA ALA A 92 -10.62 -7.81 2.96
C ALA A 92 -12.01 -7.57 2.36
N ARG A 93 -12.15 -7.70 1.02
CA ARG A 93 -13.39 -7.47 0.28
C ARG A 93 -14.15 -8.76 -0.02
N TYR A 94 -13.41 -9.82 -0.34
CA TYR A 94 -13.91 -11.15 -0.65
C TYR A 94 -13.31 -12.12 0.36
N ASP A 95 -13.71 -11.95 1.62
CA ASP A 95 -13.43 -12.97 2.62
C ASP A 95 -14.18 -14.25 2.23
N ASP A 96 -13.65 -15.40 2.62
CA ASP A 96 -14.37 -16.65 2.39
C ASP A 96 -15.67 -16.66 3.22
N TYR A 97 -16.59 -17.57 2.89
CA TYR A 97 -17.84 -17.74 3.66
C TYR A 97 -17.57 -18.03 5.16
N LYS A 98 -16.34 -18.37 5.54
CA LYS A 98 -15.92 -18.67 6.91
C LYS A 98 -15.27 -17.48 7.63
N LEU A 99 -15.17 -16.31 7.00
CA LEU A 99 -14.51 -15.10 7.51
C LEU A 99 -13.06 -15.37 7.96
N SER A 100 -12.33 -16.20 7.22
CA SER A 100 -10.99 -16.65 7.62
C SER A 100 -9.96 -15.52 7.65
N PHE A 101 -10.09 -14.53 6.77
CA PHE A 101 -9.23 -13.35 6.79
C PHE A 101 -9.55 -12.46 7.99
N GLN A 102 -10.83 -12.21 8.26
CA GLN A 102 -11.23 -11.45 9.45
C GLN A 102 -10.74 -12.11 10.74
N LYS A 103 -10.82 -13.44 10.85
CA LYS A 103 -10.31 -14.20 12.01
C LYS A 103 -8.79 -14.14 12.13
N LYS A 104 -8.07 -14.07 11.00
CA LYS A 104 -6.61 -13.91 10.98
C LYS A 104 -6.17 -12.51 11.43
N CYS A 105 -6.99 -11.50 11.16
CA CYS A 105 -6.72 -10.10 11.53
C CYS A 105 -6.90 -9.86 13.03
N THR A 106 -6.09 -10.50 13.87
CA THR A 106 -6.01 -10.22 15.31
C THR A 106 -5.29 -8.90 15.56
N LEU A 107 -5.38 -8.36 16.79
CA LEU A 107 -4.62 -7.17 17.18
C LEU A 107 -3.11 -7.38 16.96
N GLU A 108 -2.57 -8.52 17.38
CA GLU A 108 -1.15 -8.85 17.24
C GLU A 108 -0.73 -8.91 15.76
N TYR A 109 -1.49 -9.65 14.94
CA TYR A 109 -1.22 -9.77 13.51
C TYR A 109 -1.26 -8.40 12.83
N THR A 110 -2.28 -7.61 13.14
CA THR A 110 -2.49 -6.31 12.51
C THR A 110 -1.45 -5.30 12.97
N THR A 111 -1.07 -5.30 14.25
CA THR A 111 0.00 -4.44 14.77
C THR A 111 1.31 -4.67 14.02
N LYS A 112 1.67 -5.95 13.79
CA LYS A 112 2.86 -6.30 13.01
C LYS A 112 2.79 -5.69 11.60
N TRP A 113 1.66 -5.84 10.91
CA TRP A 113 1.52 -5.30 9.56
C TRP A 113 1.45 -3.78 9.51
N ILE A 114 0.87 -3.12 10.51
CA ILE A 114 0.92 -1.66 10.64
C ILE A 114 2.36 -1.18 10.74
N TYR A 115 3.21 -1.88 11.50
CA TYR A 115 4.63 -1.55 11.57
C TYR A 115 5.32 -1.67 10.20
N GLU A 116 5.12 -2.79 9.49
CA GLU A 116 5.68 -2.98 8.14
C GLU A 116 5.18 -1.94 7.14
N LEU A 117 3.88 -1.65 7.14
CA LEU A 117 3.25 -0.64 6.28
C LEU A 117 3.84 0.76 6.53
N LYS A 118 4.06 1.12 7.80
CA LYS A 118 4.71 2.39 8.16
C LYS A 118 6.15 2.46 7.66
N THR A 119 6.92 1.40 7.86
CA THR A 119 8.31 1.31 7.42
C THR A 119 8.42 1.45 5.90
N GLN A 120 7.64 0.66 5.14
CA GLN A 120 7.68 0.71 3.68
C GLN A 120 7.12 2.02 3.13
N ARG A 121 6.11 2.63 3.78
CA ARG A 121 5.62 3.96 3.42
C ARG A 121 6.74 5.00 3.45
N LEU A 122 7.51 5.05 4.54
CA LEU A 122 8.61 6.02 4.68
C LEU A 122 9.68 5.80 3.62
N TRP A 123 10.09 4.55 3.42
CA TRP A 123 11.06 4.17 2.40
C TRP A 123 10.62 4.58 0.98
N ILE A 124 9.37 4.32 0.58
CA ILE A 124 8.87 4.72 -0.75
C ILE A 124 8.84 6.25 -0.87
N LYS A 125 8.45 6.99 0.18
CA LYS A 125 8.46 8.47 0.16
C LYS A 125 9.87 9.02 -0.01
N GLU A 126 10.87 8.45 0.66
CA GLU A 126 12.28 8.81 0.46
C GLU A 126 12.70 8.60 -1.00
N LEU A 127 12.35 7.47 -1.59
CA LEU A 127 12.62 7.19 -3.01
C LEU A 127 11.93 8.16 -3.97
N ILE A 128 10.76 8.71 -3.61
CA ILE A 128 10.06 9.70 -4.45
C ILE A 128 10.71 11.09 -4.32
N LEU A 129 11.24 11.45 -3.15
CA LEU A 129 11.81 12.78 -2.88
C LEU A 129 13.27 12.96 -3.33
N GLN A 130 14.00 11.86 -3.59
CA GLN A 130 15.39 11.89 -4.08
C GLN A 130 15.53 12.42 -5.52
#